data_AF-A0A127SAJ4-F1
#
_entry.id   AF-A0A127SAJ4-F1
#
_cell.length_a   1.000
_cell.length_b   1.000
_cell.length_c   1.000
_cell.angle_alpha   90.00
_cell.angle_beta   90.00
_cell.angle_gamma   90.00
#
_symmetry.space_group_name_H-M   'P 1'
#
loop_
_entity.id
_entity.type
_entity.pdbx_description
1 polymer ?
#
loop_
_entity_poly.entity_id
_entity_poly.type
_entity_poly.pdbx_seq_one_letter_code
_entity_poly.pdbx_strand_id
1 'polypeptide(L)'
;MKKIKLIVGSVICASYLLASVLSMASDKINSNAVHFDKGSSGTIIKSTVTGNDVNDFTLVAKAGQMMHISMTSPWPHPYFNVIAPDNNAIYNGSMS
;
A
#
# COMPACT_ATOMS: atom_id res chain seq x y z
N MET A 1 11.48 -0.79 55.83
CA MET A 1 11.80 0.17 54.73
C MET A 1 12.45 -0.47 53.49
N LYS A 2 13.22 -1.57 53.59
CA LYS A 2 13.81 -2.26 52.39
C LYS A 2 12.78 -2.99 51.49
N LYS A 3 11.69 -3.53 52.05
CA LYS A 3 10.70 -4.33 51.30
C LYS A 3 9.74 -3.49 50.43
N ILE A 4 9.49 -2.23 50.81
CA ILE A 4 8.62 -1.30 50.06
C ILE A 4 9.33 -0.80 48.78
N LYS A 5 10.65 -0.60 48.83
CA LYS A 5 11.46 -0.21 47.65
C LYS A 5 11.49 -1.31 46.57
N LEU A 6 11.35 -2.58 46.95
CA LEU A 6 11.37 -3.71 46.02
C LEU A 6 10.05 -3.83 45.22
N ILE A 7 8.91 -3.57 45.87
CA ILE A 7 7.58 -3.66 45.23
C ILE A 7 7.38 -2.51 44.23
N VAL A 8 7.81 -1.30 44.58
CA VAL A 8 7.67 -0.12 43.70
C VAL A 8 8.54 -0.24 42.44
N GLY A 9 9.73 -0.84 42.55
CA GLY A 9 10.60 -1.08 41.38
C GLY A 9 10.08 -2.15 40.41
N SER A 10 9.35 -3.15 40.93
CA SER A 10 8.82 -4.27 40.13
C SER A 10 7.61 -3.88 39.29
N VAL A 11 6.76 -2.99 39.80
CA VAL A 11 5.54 -2.53 39.10
C VAL A 11 5.87 -1.59 37.95
N ILE A 12 6.95 -0.80 38.07
CA ILE A 12 7.37 0.15 37.03
C ILE A 12 7.94 -0.57 35.79
N CYS A 13 8.69 -1.67 35.96
CA CYS A 13 9.17 -2.47 34.82
C CYS A 13 8.03 -3.22 34.08
N ALA A 14 7.00 -3.67 34.79
CA ALA A 14 5.87 -4.37 34.17
C ALA A 14 4.97 -3.43 33.35
N SER A 15 4.88 -2.15 33.70
CA SER A 15 4.08 -1.17 32.94
C SER A 15 4.71 -0.73 31.61
N TYR A 16 6.02 -0.91 31.41
CA TYR A 16 6.67 -0.58 30.14
C TYR A 16 6.53 -1.67 29.06
N LEU A 17 6.17 -2.91 29.45
CA LEU A 17 6.01 -4.01 28.50
C LEU A 17 4.65 -4.00 27.76
N LEU A 18 3.67 -3.24 28.24
CA LEU A 18 2.33 -3.14 27.63
C LEU A 18 2.18 -1.97 26.65
N ALA A 19 3.19 -1.12 26.51
CA ALA A 19 3.14 0.09 25.67
C ALA A 19 3.83 -0.08 24.30
N SER A 20 4.19 -1.30 23.88
CA SER A 20 4.53 -1.55 22.49
C SER A 20 3.26 -1.54 21.66
N VAL A 21 2.71 -0.35 21.40
CA VAL A 21 1.77 -0.15 20.32
C VAL A 21 2.46 -0.62 19.05
N LEU A 22 2.04 -1.79 18.57
CA LEU A 22 2.37 -2.30 17.26
C LEU A 22 1.96 -1.22 16.26
N SER A 23 2.90 -0.39 15.82
CA SER A 23 2.72 0.48 14.67
C SER A 23 2.66 -0.45 13.47
N MET A 24 1.46 -0.97 13.20
CA MET A 24 1.18 -1.68 11.98
C MET A 24 1.27 -0.63 10.88
N ALA A 25 2.35 -0.69 10.10
CA ALA A 25 2.48 0.09 8.89
C ALA A 25 1.30 -0.30 7.98
N SER A 26 0.25 0.51 8.01
CA SER A 26 -0.88 0.37 7.09
C SER A 26 -0.51 1.04 5.79
N ASP A 27 -0.85 0.40 4.69
CA ASP A 27 -0.78 1.03 3.38
C ASP A 27 -1.70 2.24 3.37
N LYS A 28 -1.18 3.38 2.91
CA LYS A 28 -1.97 4.58 2.68
C LYS A 28 -2.44 4.55 1.23
N ILE A 29 -3.67 4.08 1.03
CA ILE A 29 -4.26 3.90 -0.29
C ILE A 29 -4.84 5.22 -0.79
N ASN A 30 -4.35 5.69 -1.93
CA ASN A 30 -4.87 6.85 -2.65
C ASN A 30 -5.60 6.34 -3.90
N SER A 31 -6.94 6.30 -3.86
CA SER A 31 -7.76 5.80 -4.96
C SER A 31 -7.99 6.87 -6.04
N ASN A 32 -7.81 6.47 -7.29
CA ASN A 32 -7.85 7.32 -8.47
C ASN A 32 -8.65 6.64 -9.59
N ALA A 33 -9.78 7.22 -9.98
CA ALA A 33 -10.52 6.76 -11.15
C ALA A 33 -9.79 7.20 -12.43
N VAL A 34 -9.56 6.25 -13.34
CA VAL A 34 -8.93 6.50 -14.64
C VAL A 34 -10.00 6.67 -15.70
N HIS A 35 -9.93 7.79 -16.42
CA HIS A 35 -10.77 8.07 -17.57
C HIS A 35 -9.88 8.36 -18.78
N PHE A 36 -10.34 7.89 -19.94
CA PHE A 36 -9.72 8.20 -21.22
C PHE A 36 -10.43 9.39 -21.85
N ASP A 37 -9.67 10.20 -22.58
CA ASP A 37 -10.25 11.27 -23.39
C ASP A 37 -11.19 10.69 -24.46
N LYS A 38 -12.19 11.48 -24.85
CA LYS A 38 -13.16 11.04 -25.85
C LYS A 38 -12.47 10.63 -27.15
N GLY A 39 -12.67 9.37 -27.56
CA GLY A 39 -12.08 8.81 -28.78
C GLY A 39 -10.68 8.22 -28.60
N SER A 40 -10.09 8.26 -27.40
CA SER A 40 -8.84 7.58 -27.09
C SER A 40 -9.07 6.19 -26.48
N SER A 41 -8.03 5.36 -26.54
CA SER A 41 -7.99 4.03 -25.90
C SER A 41 -6.96 3.96 -24.76
N GLY A 42 -6.49 5.10 -24.26
CA GLY A 42 -5.44 5.17 -23.27
C GLY A 42 -5.19 6.58 -22.72
N THR A 43 -4.42 6.64 -21.64
CA THR A 43 -3.97 7.89 -21.02
C THR A 43 -2.59 7.69 -20.39
N ILE A 44 -1.93 8.80 -20.02
CA ILE A 44 -0.67 8.80 -19.28
C ILE A 44 -0.94 9.34 -17.89
N ILE A 45 -0.52 8.58 -16.87
CA ILE A 45 -0.63 8.97 -15.48
C ILE A 45 0.77 9.32 -14.96
N LYS A 46 0.91 10.50 -14.36
CA LYS A 46 2.12 10.92 -13.65
C LYS A 46 1.79 10.96 -12.16
N SER A 47 2.52 10.19 -11.37
CA SER A 47 2.32 10.15 -9.93
C SER A 47 3.63 9.85 -9.21
N THR A 48 3.61 10.07 -7.89
CA THR A 48 4.69 9.74 -6.96
C THR A 48 4.12 8.87 -5.85
N VAL A 49 4.91 7.90 -5.39
CA VAL A 49 4.64 7.13 -4.17
C VAL A 49 5.83 7.30 -3.23
N THR A 50 5.57 7.41 -1.93
CA THR A 50 6.61 7.51 -0.89
C THR A 50 6.23 6.65 0.30
N GLY A 51 7.23 6.02 0.94
CA GLY A 51 7.00 5.17 2.10
C GLY A 51 5.97 4.07 1.80
N ASN A 52 4.89 4.05 2.58
CA ASN A 52 3.80 3.07 2.47
C ASN A 52 2.61 3.58 1.63
N ASP A 53 2.81 4.64 0.84
CA ASP A 53 1.76 5.13 -0.06
C ASP A 53 1.55 4.14 -1.22
N VAL A 54 0.28 3.83 -1.48
CA VAL A 54 -0.16 3.07 -2.65
C VAL A 54 -1.07 3.96 -3.46
N ASN A 55 -0.85 4.02 -4.77
CA ASN A 55 -1.80 4.64 -5.70
C ASN A 55 -2.63 3.53 -6.35
N ASP A 56 -3.92 3.50 -6.03
CA ASP A 56 -4.87 2.55 -6.59
C ASP A 56 -5.58 3.21 -7.78
N PHE A 57 -5.36 2.68 -8.98
CA PHE A 57 -5.91 3.21 -10.23
C PHE A 57 -7.02 2.29 -10.74
N THR A 58 -8.26 2.75 -10.70
CA THR A 58 -9.42 1.98 -11.17
C THR A 58 -9.80 2.39 -12.59
N LEU A 59 -9.74 1.44 -13.53
CA LEU A 59 -10.22 1.61 -14.90
C LEU A 59 -11.43 0.71 -15.15
N VAL A 60 -12.52 1.28 -15.64
CA VAL A 60 -13.68 0.49 -16.10
C VAL A 60 -13.37 -0.10 -17.47
N ALA A 61 -13.49 -1.42 -17.58
CA ALA A 61 -13.33 -2.17 -18.82
C ALA A 61 -14.42 -3.24 -18.97
N LYS A 62 -14.63 -3.71 -20.20
CA LYS A 62 -15.48 -4.84 -20.56
C LYS A 62 -14.62 -6.10 -20.70
N ALA A 63 -15.21 -7.25 -20.39
CA ALA A 63 -14.57 -8.54 -20.61
C ALA A 63 -14.12 -8.70 -22.08
N GLY A 64 -12.91 -9.24 -22.27
CA GLY A 64 -12.30 -9.43 -23.59
C GLY A 64 -11.55 -8.21 -24.15
N GLN A 65 -11.59 -7.05 -23.49
CA GLN A 65 -10.71 -5.93 -23.87
C GLN A 65 -9.26 -6.24 -23.49
N MET A 66 -8.33 -5.77 -24.32
CA MET A 66 -6.89 -5.84 -24.04
C MET A 66 -6.44 -4.61 -23.27
N MET A 67 -5.69 -4.84 -22.19
CA MET A 67 -5.04 -3.80 -21.40
C MET A 67 -3.53 -3.88 -21.62
N HIS A 68 -2.91 -2.75 -21.94
CA HIS A 68 -1.47 -2.60 -22.00
C HIS A 68 -1.06 -1.52 -21.00
N ILE A 69 -0.20 -1.88 -20.05
CA ILE A 69 0.39 -0.97 -19.07
C ILE A 69 1.90 -0.98 -19.26
N SER A 70 2.49 0.21 -19.35
CA SER A 70 3.92 0.42 -19.21
C SER A 70 4.17 1.40 -18.08
N MET A 71 5.19 1.13 -17.27
CA MET A 71 5.60 2.00 -16.18
C MET A 71 7.07 2.33 -16.33
N THR A 72 7.38 3.62 -16.34
CA THR A 72 8.75 4.13 -16.33
C THR A 72 8.96 4.86 -15.02
N SER A 73 9.97 4.44 -14.28
CA SER A 73 10.38 5.06 -13.03
C SER A 73 11.90 5.23 -13.02
N PRO A 74 12.41 6.36 -12.49
CA PRO A 74 13.85 6.50 -12.25
C PRO A 74 14.36 5.59 -11.12
N TRP A 75 13.44 5.04 -10.31
CA TRP A 75 13.73 4.14 -9.20
C TRP A 75 13.24 2.72 -9.49
N PRO A 76 13.95 1.68 -9.02
CA PRO A 76 13.56 0.30 -9.23
C PRO A 76 12.42 -0.18 -8.31
N HIS A 77 12.13 0.58 -7.25
CA HIS A 77 11.22 0.17 -6.18
C HIS A 77 9.71 0.19 -6.52
N PRO A 78 9.16 1.18 -7.26
CA PRO A 78 7.77 1.08 -7.65
C PRO A 78 7.61 -0.08 -8.65
N TYR A 79 6.71 -0.99 -8.31
CA TYR A 79 6.12 -1.99 -9.20
C TYR A 79 4.61 -1.70 -9.29
N PHE A 80 3.95 -2.29 -10.27
CA PHE A 80 2.50 -2.26 -10.35
C PHE A 80 1.95 -3.68 -10.34
N ASN A 81 0.73 -3.81 -9.83
CA ASN A 81 -0.06 -5.02 -9.93
C ASN A 81 -1.31 -4.70 -10.75
N VAL A 82 -1.89 -5.71 -11.38
CA VAL A 82 -3.19 -5.61 -12.05
C VAL A 82 -4.12 -6.57 -11.35
N ILE A 83 -5.18 -6.04 -10.76
CA ILE A 83 -6.14 -6.80 -9.96
C ILE A 83 -7.49 -6.77 -10.68
N ALA A 84 -8.09 -7.94 -10.90
CA ALA A 84 -9.42 -8.07 -11.47
C ALA A 84 -10.50 -7.66 -10.45
N PRO A 85 -11.73 -7.35 -10.89
CA PRO A 85 -12.83 -6.96 -9.99
C PRO A 85 -13.20 -7.99 -8.92
N ASP A 86 -12.81 -9.25 -9.10
CA ASP A 86 -12.99 -10.35 -8.14
C ASP A 86 -11.80 -10.52 -7.17
N ASN A 87 -10.90 -9.54 -7.12
CA ASN A 87 -9.66 -9.49 -6.33
C ASN A 87 -8.58 -10.50 -6.72
N ASN A 88 -8.70 -11.19 -7.85
CA ASN A 88 -7.62 -12.02 -8.37
C ASN A 88 -6.56 -11.16 -9.08
N ALA A 89 -5.27 -11.47 -8.83
CA ALA A 89 -4.18 -10.81 -9.54
C ALA A 89 -4.06 -11.34 -10.97
N ILE A 90 -4.20 -10.46 -11.96
CA ILE A 90 -3.88 -10.72 -13.37
C ILE A 90 -2.37 -10.60 -13.58
N TYR A 91 -1.75 -9.62 -12.91
CA TYR A 91 -0.31 -9.39 -12.95
C TYR A 91 0.19 -8.96 -11.56
N ASN A 92 1.33 -9.51 -11.15
CA ASN A 92 1.99 -9.13 -9.91
C ASN A 92 3.45 -8.76 -10.19
N GLY A 93 3.73 -7.46 -10.19
CA GLY A 93 5.05 -6.92 -10.50
C GLY A 93 6.07 -7.09 -9.38
N SER A 94 5.66 -7.36 -8.13
CA SER A 94 6.62 -7.61 -7.05
C SER A 94 7.23 -9.01 -7.06
N MET A 95 6.63 -9.92 -7.82
CA MET A 95 7.11 -11.29 -8.00
C MET A 95 7.80 -11.52 -9.35
N SER A 96 7.83 -10.51 -10.23
CA SER A 96 8.34 -10.60 -11.59
C SER A 96 9.80 -10.16 -11.69
#